data_AF-A0A5E7BAR3-F1
#
_entry.id   AF-A0A5E7BAR3-F1
#
_cell.length_a   1.000
_cell.length_b   1.000
_cell.length_c   1.000
_cell.angle_alpha   90.00
_cell.angle_beta   90.00
_cell.angle_gamma   90.00
#
_symmetry.space_group_name_H-M   'P 1'
#
loop_
_entity.id
_entity.type
_entity.pdbx_description
1 polymer ?
#
loop_
_entity_poly.entity_id
_entity_poly.type
_entity_poly.pdbx_seq_one_letter_code
_entity_poly.pdbx_strand_id
1 'polypeptide(L)'
;MSEVKRYHVQLFKLGADQQKYAHGALGAVQIVRASDFDRVTAERDALQQRLNAADQRIDDFAGGDCEWWQDDESGIWSSGCGSTWSFHDEGPEENGMNFCHSCGKHLVVEAAEHEQDDDWHMNPCNQGHRDVGASGGVAACNQCGEKIEAATTQEAFERWNASHPVPQA
;
A
#
# COMPACT_ATOMS: atom_id res chain seq x y z
N MET A 1 -17.10 0.24 -19.52
CA MET A 1 -17.06 -0.10 -20.96
C MET A 1 -17.98 0.85 -21.72
N SER A 2 -17.44 1.91 -22.29
CA SER A 2 -18.20 2.88 -23.09
C SER A 2 -18.72 2.23 -24.38
N GLU A 3 -19.98 2.47 -24.70
CA GLU A 3 -20.68 1.99 -25.90
C GLU A 3 -19.89 2.31 -27.18
N VAL A 4 -19.46 1.29 -27.92
CA VAL A 4 -18.82 1.46 -29.23
C VAL A 4 -19.90 1.87 -30.22
N LYS A 5 -20.03 3.19 -30.45
CA LYS A 5 -20.91 3.73 -31.48
C LYS A 5 -20.38 3.32 -32.85
N ARG A 6 -20.91 2.21 -33.38
CA ARG A 6 -20.66 1.76 -34.75
C ARG A 6 -21.27 2.78 -35.71
N TYR A 7 -20.44 3.48 -36.47
CA TYR A 7 -20.93 4.34 -37.55
C TYR A 7 -21.40 3.46 -38.70
N HIS A 8 -22.52 3.86 -39.31
CA HIS A 8 -23.05 3.23 -40.50
C HIS A 8 -22.67 4.08 -41.71
N VAL A 9 -21.93 3.50 -42.64
CA VAL A 9 -21.55 4.19 -43.89
C VAL A 9 -22.66 3.97 -44.91
N GLN A 10 -23.34 5.03 -45.30
CA GLN A 10 -24.31 5.02 -46.40
C GLN A 10 -23.86 6.02 -47.48
N LEU A 11 -23.76 5.53 -48.72
CA LEU A 11 -23.46 6.35 -49.88
C LEU A 11 -24.79 6.87 -50.45
N PHE A 12 -25.01 8.18 -50.33
CA PHE A 12 -26.16 8.85 -50.95
C PHE A 12 -25.69 9.62 -52.19
N LYS A 13 -26.37 9.43 -53.33
CA LYS A 13 -26.26 10.37 -54.46
C LYS A 13 -27.07 11.61 -54.09
N LEU A 14 -26.40 12.65 -53.61
CA LEU A 14 -27.04 13.94 -53.38
C LEU A 14 -27.42 14.55 -54.74
N GLY A 15 -28.72 14.75 -54.97
CA GLY A 15 -29.18 15.63 -56.04
C GLY A 15 -28.76 17.08 -55.76
N ALA A 16 -28.64 17.91 -56.81
CA ALA A 16 -28.07 19.27 -56.74
C ALA A 16 -28.68 20.18 -55.66
N ASP A 17 -29.90 19.89 -55.18
CA ASP A 17 -30.62 20.67 -54.17
C ASP A 17 -30.73 20.01 -52.77
N GLN A 18 -30.14 18.82 -52.55
CA GLN A 18 -30.31 18.07 -51.30
C GLN A 18 -29.31 18.41 -50.18
N GLN A 19 -28.40 19.36 -50.41
CA GLN A 19 -27.48 19.86 -49.38
C GLN A 19 -28.21 20.50 -48.18
N LYS A 20 -29.52 20.76 -48.31
CA LYS A 20 -30.40 21.32 -47.27
C LYS A 20 -31.07 20.30 -46.34
N TYR A 21 -31.00 18.99 -46.59
CA TYR A 21 -31.74 17.99 -45.81
C TYR A 21 -30.90 17.22 -44.77
N ALA A 22 -29.84 17.82 -44.24
CA ALA A 22 -29.15 17.30 -43.06
C ALA A 22 -29.87 17.62 -41.73
N HIS A 23 -31.05 18.24 -41.80
CA HIS A 23 -31.92 18.49 -40.66
C HIS A 23 -33.31 17.91 -40.94
N GLY A 24 -33.42 16.59 -40.98
CA GLY A 24 -34.69 15.89 -41.16
C GLY A 24 -34.77 14.62 -40.31
N ALA A 25 -35.81 14.56 -39.46
CA ALA A 25 -36.30 13.43 -38.64
C ALA A 25 -35.33 12.72 -37.65
N LEU A 26 -34.00 12.87 -37.77
CA LEU A 26 -33.01 12.13 -36.96
C LEU A 26 -32.22 12.99 -35.95
N GLY A 27 -32.67 14.23 -35.68
CA GLY A 27 -31.91 15.18 -34.86
C GLY A 27 -30.72 15.80 -35.62
N ALA A 28 -29.84 16.50 -34.91
CA ALA A 28 -28.65 17.14 -35.50
C ALA A 28 -27.63 16.09 -35.96
N VAL A 29 -27.76 15.62 -37.20
CA VAL A 29 -26.81 14.68 -37.80
C VAL A 29 -25.60 15.46 -38.32
N GLN A 30 -24.40 15.12 -37.81
CA GLN A 30 -23.15 15.58 -38.40
C GLN A 30 -22.80 14.68 -39.59
N ILE A 31 -22.65 15.27 -40.78
CA ILE A 31 -22.30 14.56 -42.01
C ILE A 31 -20.83 14.81 -42.32
N VAL A 32 -20.08 13.72 -42.53
CA VAL A 32 -18.70 13.77 -43.05
C VAL A 32 -18.77 13.53 -44.56
N ARG A 33 -18.14 14.40 -45.36
CA ARG A 33 -18.07 14.17 -46.82
C ARG A 33 -17.20 12.94 -47.08
N ALA A 34 -17.52 12.19 -48.14
CA ALA A 34 -16.73 11.00 -48.50
C ALA A 34 -15.24 11.30 -48.68
N SER A 35 -14.88 12.46 -49.25
CA SER A 35 -13.48 12.90 -49.41
C SER A 35 -12.76 13.20 -48.09
N ASP A 36 -13.50 13.52 -47.03
CA ASP A 36 -12.97 13.81 -45.70
C ASP A 36 -12.93 12.55 -44.82
N PHE A 37 -13.52 11.44 -45.28
CA PHE A 37 -13.71 10.24 -44.46
C PHE A 37 -12.38 9.67 -43.99
N ASP A 38 -11.42 9.48 -44.91
CA ASP A 38 -10.10 8.94 -44.59
C ASP A 38 -9.35 9.82 -43.56
N ARG A 39 -9.44 11.15 -43.71
CA ARG A 39 -8.86 12.11 -42.76
C ARG A 39 -9.50 11.97 -41.37
N VAL A 40 -10.83 11.95 -41.29
CA VAL A 40 -11.55 11.83 -40.01
C VAL A 40 -11.31 10.47 -39.35
N THR A 41 -11.20 9.40 -40.14
CA THR A 41 -10.82 8.07 -39.62
C THR A 41 -9.40 8.09 -39.04
N ALA A 42 -8.43 8.67 -39.75
CA ALA A 42 -7.07 8.79 -39.25
C ALA A 42 -6.97 9.63 -37.96
N GLU A 43 -7.72 10.74 -37.89
CA GLU A 43 -7.80 11.57 -36.69
C GLU A 43 -8.40 10.81 -35.50
N ARG A 44 -9.50 10.08 -35.71
CA ARG A 44 -10.11 9.23 -34.68
C ARG A 44 -9.12 8.19 -34.18
N ASP A 45 -8.43 7.50 -35.08
CA ASP A 45 -7.50 6.43 -34.71
C ASP A 45 -6.31 6.97 -33.91
N ALA A 46 -5.78 8.15 -34.30
CA ALA A 46 -4.75 8.83 -33.54
C ALA A 46 -5.24 9.25 -32.14
N LEU A 47 -6.47 9.75 -32.02
CA LEU A 47 -7.05 10.10 -30.73
C LEU A 47 -7.28 8.86 -29.85
N GLN A 48 -7.77 7.77 -30.44
CA GLN A 48 -7.98 6.52 -29.71
C GLN A 48 -6.66 5.95 -29.19
N GLN A 49 -5.59 6.01 -30.01
CA GLN A 49 -4.26 5.60 -29.58
C GLN A 49 -3.75 6.44 -28.39
N ARG A 50 -3.95 7.76 -28.44
CA ARG A 50 -3.57 8.66 -27.34
C ARG A 50 -4.36 8.39 -26.07
N LEU A 51 -5.65 8.08 -26.19
CA LEU A 51 -6.51 7.74 -25.06
C LEU A 51 -6.04 6.43 -24.42
N ASN A 52 -5.84 5.37 -25.21
CA ASN A 52 -5.35 4.10 -24.71
C ASN A 52 -3.97 4.23 -24.04
N ALA A 53 -3.07 5.05 -24.59
CA ALA A 53 -1.76 5.31 -23.99
C ALA A 53 -1.86 6.10 -22.68
N ALA A 54 -2.86 6.97 -22.54
CA ALA A 54 -3.12 7.68 -21.29
C ALA A 54 -3.71 6.74 -20.23
N ASP A 55 -4.66 5.89 -20.60
CA ASP A 55 -5.24 4.87 -19.72
C ASP A 55 -4.16 3.92 -19.18
N GLN A 56 -3.27 3.43 -20.05
CA GLN A 56 -2.16 2.59 -19.61
C GLN A 56 -1.26 3.29 -18.59
N ARG A 57 -0.93 4.57 -18.80
CA ARG A 57 -0.14 5.33 -17.82
C ARG A 57 -0.87 5.47 -16.49
N ILE A 58 -2.19 5.71 -16.52
CA ILE A 58 -2.99 5.77 -15.30
C ILE A 58 -2.94 4.43 -14.57
N ASP A 59 -3.12 3.32 -15.29
CA ASP A 59 -3.04 1.98 -14.71
C ASP A 59 -1.65 1.67 -14.13
N ASP A 60 -0.57 2.11 -14.79
CA ASP A 60 0.80 1.94 -14.30
C ASP A 60 1.05 2.68 -12.97
N PHE A 61 0.39 3.83 -12.76
CA PHE A 61 0.49 4.65 -11.54
C PHE A 61 -0.54 4.29 -10.45
N ALA A 62 -1.75 3.89 -10.84
CA ALA A 62 -2.88 3.65 -9.93
C ALA A 62 -3.10 2.17 -9.61
N GLY A 63 -2.44 1.25 -10.32
CA GLY A 63 -2.76 -0.18 -10.34
C GLY A 63 -2.09 -1.03 -9.26
N GLY A 64 -1.57 -0.46 -8.17
CA GLY A 64 -1.05 -1.29 -7.08
C GLY A 64 -0.34 -0.51 -5.99
N ASP A 65 0.17 -1.26 -5.03
CA ASP A 65 0.93 -0.74 -3.90
C ASP A 65 2.44 -0.75 -4.19
N CYS A 66 3.15 0.18 -3.57
CA CYS A 66 4.59 0.21 -3.45
C CYS A 66 4.93 -0.05 -1.99
N GLU A 67 5.38 -1.27 -1.72
CA GLU A 67 5.79 -1.68 -0.39
C GLU A 67 7.06 -0.98 0.02
N TRP A 68 7.09 -0.44 1.23
CA TRP A 68 8.24 0.22 1.82
C TRP A 68 8.62 -0.51 3.09
N TRP A 69 9.91 -0.73 3.27
CA TRP A 69 10.46 -1.38 4.46
C TRP A 69 11.72 -0.67 4.91
N GLN A 70 12.05 -0.88 6.16
CA GLN A 70 13.26 -0.38 6.78
C GLN A 70 14.08 -1.59 7.22
N ASP A 71 15.27 -1.75 6.63
CA ASP A 71 16.15 -2.90 6.90
C ASP A 71 16.86 -2.80 8.27
N ASP A 72 17.01 -1.58 8.83
CA ASP A 72 17.69 -1.29 10.10
C ASP A 72 17.30 0.10 10.67
N GLU A 73 17.77 0.42 11.88
CA GLU A 73 17.61 1.75 12.49
C GLU A 73 18.42 2.88 11.79
N SER A 74 18.92 2.69 10.57
CA SER A 74 19.70 3.71 9.85
C SER A 74 18.89 4.95 9.43
N GLY A 75 17.56 4.91 9.56
CA GLY A 75 16.64 5.94 9.05
C GLY A 75 16.48 5.93 7.53
N ILE A 76 16.99 4.89 6.86
CA ILE A 76 16.89 4.71 5.42
C ILE A 76 15.76 3.72 5.10
N TRP A 77 14.84 4.16 4.25
CA TRP A 77 13.70 3.39 3.78
C TRP A 77 13.95 2.89 2.35
N SER A 78 13.74 1.59 2.15
CA SER A 78 13.77 0.92 0.85
C SER A 78 12.35 0.80 0.29
N SER A 79 12.19 0.90 -1.03
CA SER A 79 10.90 0.73 -1.69
C SER A 79 10.88 -0.43 -2.68
N GLY A 80 9.70 -1.03 -2.89
CA GLY A 80 9.48 -2.14 -3.81
C GLY A 80 9.69 -1.77 -5.29
N CYS A 81 9.74 -0.47 -5.61
CA CYS A 81 10.14 0.01 -6.93
C CYS A 81 11.66 0.22 -7.07
N GLY A 82 12.45 -0.13 -6.06
CA GLY A 82 13.91 -0.10 -6.07
C GLY A 82 14.54 1.26 -5.81
N SER A 83 13.79 2.18 -5.19
CA SER A 83 14.32 3.48 -4.75
C SER A 83 14.54 3.49 -3.24
N THR A 84 15.39 4.40 -2.80
CA THR A 84 15.72 4.57 -1.38
C THR A 84 15.42 6.01 -0.97
N TRP A 85 14.86 6.18 0.22
CA TRP A 85 14.46 7.47 0.76
C TRP A 85 14.83 7.58 2.24
N SER A 86 15.20 8.77 2.69
CA SER A 86 15.46 9.04 4.12
C SER A 86 14.65 10.25 4.55
N PHE A 87 13.99 10.14 5.70
CA PHE A 87 13.35 11.28 6.34
C PHE A 87 14.35 12.00 7.25
N HIS A 88 14.09 13.28 7.52
CA HIS A 88 14.87 14.01 8.53
C HIS A 88 14.49 13.56 9.94
N ASP A 89 13.19 13.34 10.15
CA ASP A 89 12.58 12.89 11.39
C ASP A 89 11.45 11.90 11.06
N GLU A 90 11.34 10.81 11.84
CA GLU A 90 10.24 9.82 11.81
C GLU A 90 10.06 9.06 10.47
N GLY A 91 8.93 8.38 10.29
CA GLY A 91 8.66 7.49 9.16
C GLY A 91 7.68 8.05 8.13
N PRO A 92 7.27 7.21 7.15
CA PRO A 92 6.32 7.61 6.11
C PRO A 92 4.99 8.13 6.64
N GLU A 93 4.45 7.55 7.72
CA GLU A 93 3.15 7.93 8.29
C GLU A 93 3.18 9.36 8.84
N GLU A 94 4.16 9.69 9.69
CA GLU A 94 4.28 10.98 10.35
C GLU A 94 4.61 12.11 9.36
N ASN A 95 5.32 11.77 8.28
CA ASN A 95 5.62 12.68 7.18
C ASN A 95 4.47 12.81 6.16
N GLY A 96 3.34 12.11 6.37
CA GLY A 96 2.18 12.15 5.47
C GLY A 96 2.44 11.57 4.08
N MET A 97 3.40 10.66 3.95
CA MET A 97 3.72 10.00 2.69
C MET A 97 2.74 8.86 2.40
N ASN A 98 1.73 9.17 1.57
CA ASN A 98 0.72 8.21 1.13
C ASN A 98 1.04 7.57 -0.24
N PHE A 99 1.99 8.14 -0.98
CA PHE A 99 2.38 7.69 -2.31
C PHE A 99 3.90 7.66 -2.42
N CYS A 100 4.43 6.66 -3.11
CA CYS A 100 5.85 6.55 -3.36
C CYS A 100 6.33 7.70 -4.25
N HIS A 101 7.33 8.45 -3.79
CA HIS A 101 7.91 9.58 -4.54
C HIS A 101 8.51 9.19 -5.91
N SER A 102 8.88 7.92 -6.09
CA SER A 102 9.57 7.43 -7.29
C SER A 102 8.60 6.87 -8.32
N CYS A 103 7.76 5.91 -7.93
CA CYS A 103 6.84 5.24 -8.86
C CYS A 103 5.39 5.77 -8.81
N GLY A 104 5.04 6.68 -7.90
CA GLY A 104 3.71 7.29 -7.79
C GLY A 104 2.59 6.38 -7.27
N LYS A 105 2.86 5.09 -7.06
CA LYS A 105 1.92 4.11 -6.50
C LYS A 105 1.65 4.37 -5.02
N HIS A 106 0.53 3.84 -4.52
CA HIS A 106 0.15 3.95 -3.11
C HIS A 106 1.22 3.32 -2.22
N LEU A 107 1.64 4.03 -1.17
CA LEU A 107 2.68 3.56 -0.27
C LEU A 107 2.05 2.66 0.80
N VAL A 108 2.61 1.47 0.97
CA VAL A 108 2.26 0.55 2.06
C VAL A 108 3.54 0.23 2.81
N VAL A 109 3.54 0.40 4.13
CA VAL A 109 4.69 0.03 4.97
C VAL A 109 4.52 -1.41 5.41
N GLU A 110 5.51 -2.26 5.17
CA GLU A 110 5.58 -3.57 5.82
C GLU A 110 5.87 -3.31 7.30
N ALA A 111 4.92 -3.68 8.18
CA ALA A 111 5.17 -3.64 9.61
C ALA A 111 6.22 -4.69 9.90
N ALA A 112 7.47 -4.26 10.08
CA ALA A 112 8.48 -5.11 10.66
C ALA A 112 7.90 -5.61 11.98
N GLU A 113 7.68 -6.93 12.08
CA GLU A 113 7.46 -7.58 13.35
C GLU A 113 8.72 -7.27 14.14
N HIS A 114 8.66 -6.26 15.00
CA HIS A 114 9.68 -6.04 16.01
C HIS A 114 9.82 -7.39 16.71
N GLU A 115 10.96 -8.05 16.51
CA GLU A 115 11.39 -9.14 17.38
C GLU A 115 11.12 -8.63 18.78
N GLN A 116 10.19 -9.31 19.46
CA GLN A 116 9.67 -8.93 20.77
C GLN A 116 10.86 -8.45 21.58
N ASP A 117 10.84 -7.16 21.95
CA ASP A 117 11.73 -6.61 22.96
C ASP A 117 11.91 -7.70 24.00
N ASP A 118 13.17 -8.02 24.34
CA ASP A 118 13.52 -8.93 25.41
C ASP A 118 12.85 -8.42 26.69
N ASP A 119 11.58 -8.77 26.84
CA ASP A 119 10.71 -8.29 27.88
C ASP A 119 10.99 -9.22 29.04
N TRP A 120 12.09 -8.92 29.74
CA TRP A 120 12.55 -9.63 30.93
C TRP A 120 11.52 -9.41 32.05
N HIS A 121 10.37 -10.04 31.90
CA HIS A 121 9.27 -10.06 32.85
C HIS A 121 9.42 -11.27 33.76
N MET A 122 9.43 -11.01 35.07
CA MET A 122 9.31 -12.07 36.07
C MET A 122 7.89 -12.62 36.00
N ASN A 123 7.76 -13.93 35.86
CA ASN A 123 6.47 -14.60 35.95
C ASN A 123 5.87 -14.38 37.36
N PRO A 124 4.53 -14.31 37.48
CA PRO A 124 3.89 -14.20 38.79
C PRO A 124 4.30 -15.35 39.71
N CYS A 125 4.34 -15.09 41.02
CA CYS A 125 4.61 -16.15 41.99
C CYS A 125 3.48 -17.19 42.01
N ASN A 126 3.64 -18.28 42.76
CA ASN A 126 2.62 -19.35 42.83
C ASN A 126 1.26 -18.89 43.39
N GLN A 127 1.23 -17.74 44.06
CA GLN A 127 -0.01 -17.10 44.55
C GLN A 127 -0.59 -16.07 43.56
N GLY A 128 0.04 -15.89 42.39
CA GLY A 128 -0.39 -14.97 41.35
C GLY A 128 0.06 -13.51 41.54
N HIS A 129 0.90 -13.21 42.55
CA HIS A 129 1.42 -11.86 42.74
C HIS A 129 2.44 -11.51 41.64
N ARG A 130 2.32 -10.29 41.10
CA ARG A 130 3.18 -9.77 40.02
C ARG A 130 4.35 -8.91 40.50
N ASP A 131 4.36 -8.56 41.78
CA ASP A 131 5.45 -7.81 42.41
C ASP A 131 6.59 -8.77 42.76
N VAL A 132 7.35 -9.12 41.72
CA VAL A 132 8.48 -10.04 41.77
C VAL A 132 9.67 -9.36 41.10
N GLY A 133 10.83 -9.40 41.77
CA GLY A 133 12.07 -8.88 41.23
C GLY A 133 13.24 -9.83 41.46
N ALA A 134 14.30 -9.66 40.65
CA ALA A 134 15.56 -10.37 40.82
C ALA A 134 16.71 -9.38 41.05
N SER A 135 17.49 -9.57 42.12
CA SER A 135 18.68 -8.77 42.41
C SER A 135 19.66 -9.53 43.31
N GLY A 136 20.96 -9.33 43.11
CA GLY A 136 22.02 -9.89 43.94
C GLY A 136 22.03 -11.42 44.00
N GLY A 137 21.60 -12.10 42.94
CA GLY A 137 21.45 -13.56 42.94
C GLY A 137 20.18 -14.08 43.63
N VAL A 138 19.21 -13.21 43.93
CA VAL A 138 17.95 -13.60 44.55
C VAL A 138 16.77 -13.12 43.72
N ALA A 139 15.87 -14.02 43.35
CA ALA A 139 14.56 -13.72 42.79
C ALA A 139 13.52 -13.88 43.90
N ALA A 140 12.69 -12.87 44.16
CA ALA A 140 11.70 -12.95 45.24
C ALA A 140 10.41 -12.19 44.94
N CYS A 141 9.31 -12.72 45.46
CA CYS A 141 8.04 -12.02 45.54
C CYS A 141 8.00 -11.15 46.81
N ASN A 142 7.76 -9.84 46.62
CA ASN A 142 7.74 -8.87 47.70
C ASN A 142 6.46 -8.93 48.55
N GLN A 143 5.44 -9.67 48.10
CA GLN A 143 4.15 -9.79 48.79
C GLN A 143 4.04 -11.03 49.68
N CYS A 144 4.53 -12.20 49.21
CA CYS A 144 4.44 -13.45 49.96
C CYS A 144 5.79 -13.98 50.47
N GLY A 145 6.91 -13.37 50.08
CA GLY A 145 8.24 -13.77 50.52
C GLY A 145 8.78 -15.06 49.87
N GLU A 146 8.08 -15.61 48.87
CA GLU A 146 8.60 -16.68 48.02
C GLU A 146 9.89 -16.23 47.33
N LYS A 147 10.94 -17.05 47.37
CA LYS A 147 12.25 -16.67 46.83
C LYS A 147 13.06 -17.85 46.29
N ILE A 148 13.95 -17.55 45.35
CA ILE A 148 14.95 -18.45 44.76
C ILE A 148 16.31 -17.78 44.79
N GLU A 149 17.34 -18.53 45.14
CA GLU A 149 18.73 -18.06 45.19
C GLU A 149 19.58 -18.74 44.09
N ALA A 150 20.50 -17.99 43.51
CA ALA A 150 21.43 -18.40 42.48
C ALA A 150 22.76 -17.64 42.57
N ALA A 151 23.74 -18.01 41.76
CA ALA A 151 25.06 -17.36 41.81
C ALA A 151 25.03 -15.95 41.18
N THR A 152 24.12 -15.71 40.24
CA THR A 152 23.95 -14.42 39.57
C THR A 152 22.47 -14.01 39.50
N THR A 153 22.21 -12.71 39.31
CA THR A 153 20.84 -12.19 39.13
C THR A 153 20.15 -12.81 37.92
N GLN A 154 20.88 -13.02 36.82
CA GLN A 154 20.36 -13.66 35.61
C GLN A 154 19.95 -15.11 35.88
N GLU A 155 20.80 -15.89 36.56
CA GLU A 155 20.43 -17.27 36.93
C GLU A 155 19.21 -17.31 37.86
N ALA A 156 19.08 -16.32 38.76
CA ALA A 156 17.93 -16.23 39.65
C ALA A 156 16.64 -15.93 38.86
N PHE A 157 16.70 -15.04 37.86
CA PHE A 157 15.60 -14.75 36.95
C PHE A 157 15.18 -16.00 36.15
N GLU A 158 16.13 -16.67 35.50
CA GLU A 158 15.85 -17.82 34.63
C GLU A 158 15.24 -18.98 35.43
N ARG A 159 15.78 -19.25 36.64
CA ARG A 159 15.23 -20.26 37.54
C ARG A 159 13.83 -19.92 38.02
N TRP A 160 13.56 -18.65 38.30
CA TRP A 160 12.23 -18.20 38.70
C TRP A 160 11.19 -18.39 37.61
N ASN A 161 11.49 -17.97 36.38
CA ASN A 161 10.56 -18.11 35.27
C ASN A 161 10.34 -19.58 34.89
N ALA A 162 11.38 -20.42 34.99
CA ALA A 162 11.26 -21.86 34.78
C ALA A 162 10.38 -22.56 35.83
N SER A 163 10.38 -22.09 37.09
CA SER A 163 9.53 -22.66 38.14
C SER A 163 8.11 -22.10 38.17
N HIS A 164 7.86 -20.98 37.47
CA HIS A 164 6.56 -20.31 37.42
C HIS A 164 6.09 -20.14 35.97
N PRO A 165 5.82 -21.22 35.20
CA PRO A 165 5.35 -21.08 33.84
C PRO A 165 3.97 -20.41 33.80
N VAL A 166 3.82 -19.34 33.02
CA VAL A 166 2.50 -18.77 32.73
C VAL A 166 1.79 -19.72 31.75
N PRO A 167 0.53 -20.13 32.01
CA PRO A 167 -0.23 -20.92 31.04
C PRO A 167 -0.32 -20.15 29.72
N GLN A 168 0.18 -20.73 28.63
CA GLN A 168 -0.08 -20.20 27.29
C GLN A 168 -1.60 -20.30 27.04
N ALA A 169 -2.23 -19.16 26.76
CA ALA A 169 -3.64 -19.08 26.40
C ALA A 169 -3.89 -19.64 25.00
#